data_AF-A0A948HJ95-F1
#
_entry.id   AF-A0A948HJ95-F1
#
_cell.length_a   1.000
_cell.length_b   1.000
_cell.length_c   1.000
_cell.angle_alpha   90.00
_cell.angle_beta   90.00
_cell.angle_gamma   90.00
#
_symmetry.space_group_name_H-M   'P 1'
#
loop_
_entity.id
_entity.type
_entity.pdbx_description
1 polymer ?
#
loop_
_entity_poly.entity_id
_entity_poly.type
_entity_poly.pdbx_seq_one_letter_code
_entity_poly.pdbx_strand_id
1 'polypeptide(L)'
;MQHTDKAIAEFEAWWIRQPHREQFEDVKQQFCNVAVAFYQKGREDVVIELPHRESMMACPNTSEEFDSGYGVAVKHCRAAIEAAGVTVRG
;
A
#
# COMPACT_ATOMS: atom_id res chain seq x y z
N MET A 1 -0.28 -6.71 0.66
CA MET A 1 -1.41 -7.22 -0.15
C MET A 1 -2.23 -8.29 0.57
N GLN A 2 -1.65 -9.19 1.38
CA GLN A 2 -2.38 -10.26 2.11
C GLN A 2 -3.68 -9.82 2.85
N HIS A 3 -3.72 -8.65 3.48
CA HIS A 3 -4.93 -8.18 4.17
C HIS A 3 -6.06 -7.80 3.22
N THR A 4 -5.74 -7.25 2.05
CA THR A 4 -6.71 -6.90 1.01
C THR A 4 -7.28 -8.17 0.38
N ASP A 5 -6.42 -9.16 0.12
CA ASP A 5 -6.82 -10.45 -0.47
C ASP A 5 -7.78 -11.22 0.44
N LYS A 6 -7.54 -11.18 1.77
CA LYS A 6 -8.45 -11.79 2.76
C LYS A 6 -9.82 -11.10 2.79
N ALA A 7 -9.86 -9.77 2.81
CA ALA A 7 -11.12 -9.03 2.85
C ALA A 7 -11.96 -9.26 1.58
N ILE A 8 -11.31 -9.33 0.41
CA ILE A 8 -11.95 -9.69 -0.86
C ILE A 8 -12.50 -11.11 -0.80
N ALA A 9 -11.72 -12.08 -0.30
CA ALA A 9 -12.16 -13.46 -0.18
C ALA A 9 -13.36 -13.62 0.77
N GLU A 10 -13.37 -12.92 1.90
CA GLU A 10 -14.51 -12.93 2.85
C GLU A 10 -15.76 -12.31 2.23
N PHE A 11 -15.62 -11.20 1.49
CA PHE A 11 -16.71 -10.58 0.76
C PHE A 11 -17.29 -11.50 -0.31
N GLU A 12 -16.45 -12.13 -1.14
CA GLU A 12 -16.91 -13.07 -2.17
C GLU A 12 -17.60 -14.30 -1.55
N ALA A 13 -17.05 -14.83 -0.46
CA ALA A 13 -17.65 -15.96 0.25
C ALA A 13 -19.01 -15.61 0.87
N TRP A 14 -19.21 -14.36 1.29
CA TRP A 14 -20.51 -13.84 1.76
C TRP A 14 -21.47 -13.57 0.60
N TRP A 15 -20.98 -13.00 -0.52
CA TRP A 15 -21.78 -12.66 -1.70
C TRP A 15 -22.46 -13.87 -2.31
N ILE A 16 -21.74 -14.99 -2.43
CA ILE A 16 -22.28 -16.27 -2.93
C ILE A 16 -23.49 -16.75 -2.12
N ARG A 17 -23.61 -16.37 -0.84
CA ARG A 17 -24.71 -16.77 0.04
C ARG A 17 -25.91 -15.84 -0.03
N GLN A 18 -25.83 -14.72 -0.75
CA GLN A 18 -26.94 -13.77 -0.82
C GLN A 18 -28.05 -14.27 -1.76
N PRO A 19 -29.32 -14.18 -1.34
CA PRO A 19 -30.44 -14.52 -2.19
C PRO A 19 -30.58 -13.49 -3.32
N HIS A 20 -30.99 -13.95 -4.51
CA HIS A 20 -31.22 -13.10 -5.68
C HIS A 20 -30.01 -12.29 -6.17
N ARG A 21 -28.78 -12.68 -5.77
CA ARG A 21 -27.54 -11.96 -6.10
C ARG A 21 -27.34 -11.75 -7.59
N GLU A 22 -27.85 -12.67 -8.41
CA GLU A 22 -27.81 -12.64 -9.87
C GLU A 22 -28.47 -11.37 -10.45
N GLN A 23 -29.44 -10.78 -9.76
CA GLN A 23 -30.09 -9.53 -10.17
C GLN A 23 -29.23 -8.29 -9.89
N PHE A 24 -28.18 -8.43 -9.07
CA PHE A 24 -27.36 -7.34 -8.56
C PHE A 24 -25.90 -7.45 -9.00
N GLU A 25 -25.53 -8.40 -9.86
CA GLU A 25 -24.16 -8.54 -10.36
C GLU A 25 -23.67 -7.28 -11.08
N ASP A 26 -24.54 -6.61 -11.85
CA ASP A 26 -24.20 -5.33 -12.50
C ASP A 26 -23.87 -4.23 -11.48
N VAL A 27 -24.61 -4.17 -10.37
CA VAL A 27 -24.39 -3.19 -9.30
C VAL A 27 -23.09 -3.50 -8.56
N LYS A 28 -22.83 -4.78 -8.28
CA LYS A 28 -21.55 -5.23 -7.71
C LYS A 28 -20.39 -4.83 -8.61
N GLN A 29 -20.50 -5.07 -9.92
CA GLN A 29 -19.47 -4.72 -10.88
C GLN A 29 -19.22 -3.21 -10.93
N GLN A 30 -20.27 -2.39 -10.95
CA GLN A 30 -20.15 -0.93 -10.89
C GLN A 30 -19.45 -0.47 -9.61
N PHE A 31 -19.83 -1.02 -8.46
CA PHE A 31 -19.20 -0.68 -7.19
C PHE A 31 -17.71 -1.05 -7.15
N CYS A 32 -17.35 -2.24 -7.64
CA CYS A 32 -15.95 -2.67 -7.75
C CYS A 32 -15.15 -1.72 -8.65
N ASN A 33 -15.69 -1.33 -9.81
CA ASN A 33 -15.04 -0.40 -10.72
C ASN A 33 -14.79 0.97 -10.06
N VAL A 34 -15.80 1.49 -9.34
CA VAL A 34 -15.68 2.76 -8.60
C VAL A 34 -14.64 2.63 -7.48
N ALA A 35 -14.68 1.55 -6.70
CA ALA A 35 -13.73 1.32 -5.61
C ALA A 35 -12.27 1.26 -6.12
N VAL A 36 -12.02 0.58 -7.24
CA VAL A 36 -10.70 0.54 -7.89
C VAL A 36 -10.28 1.95 -8.33
N ALA A 37 -11.16 2.72 -8.96
CA ALA A 37 -10.86 4.07 -9.40
C ALA A 37 -10.53 5.01 -8.22
N PHE A 38 -11.30 4.95 -7.13
CA PHE A 38 -11.01 5.71 -5.90
C PHE A 38 -9.68 5.29 -5.27
N TYR A 39 -9.40 3.99 -5.21
CA TYR A 39 -8.16 3.47 -4.67
C TYR A 39 -6.93 3.90 -5.48
N GLN A 40 -7.03 3.85 -6.81
CA GLN A 40 -5.98 4.31 -7.72
C GLN A 40 -5.77 5.81 -7.58
N LYS A 41 -6.83 6.61 -7.69
CA LYS A 41 -6.76 8.07 -7.60
C LYS A 41 -6.26 8.56 -6.24
N GLY A 42 -6.68 7.91 -5.16
CA GLY A 42 -6.19 8.20 -3.81
C GLY A 42 -4.72 7.85 -3.59
N ARG A 43 -4.06 7.13 -4.51
CA ARG A 43 -2.64 6.79 -4.45
C ARG A 43 -1.77 7.54 -5.45
N GLU A 44 -2.35 8.09 -6.51
CA GLU A 44 -1.65 8.95 -7.47
C GLU A 44 -1.02 10.17 -6.77
N ASP A 45 -1.71 10.75 -5.79
CA ASP A 45 -1.24 11.93 -5.05
C ASP A 45 -0.47 11.59 -3.76
N VAL A 46 -0.39 10.31 -3.38
CA VAL A 46 0.35 9.89 -2.19
C VAL A 46 1.82 9.71 -2.56
N VAL A 47 2.61 10.72 -2.20
CA VAL A 47 4.06 10.68 -2.30
C VAL A 47 4.63 10.62 -0.89
N ILE A 48 5.43 9.59 -0.61
CA ILE A 48 6.17 9.50 0.66
C ILE A 48 7.57 10.04 0.42
N GLU A 49 7.92 11.10 1.14
CA GLU A 49 9.29 11.62 1.19
C GLU A 49 10.08 10.88 2.25
N LEU A 50 11.19 10.24 1.85
CA LEU A 50 12.09 9.61 2.80
C LEU A 50 12.99 10.67 3.46
N PRO A 51 13.24 10.57 4.77
CA PRO A 51 14.09 11.53 5.48
C PRO A 51 15.52 11.52 4.92
N HIS A 52 16.08 12.72 4.75
CA HIS A 52 17.44 12.90 4.25
C HIS A 52 18.48 12.36 5.25
N ARG A 53 19.58 11.79 4.75
CA ARG A 53 20.65 11.18 5.56
C ARG A 53 21.16 12.13 6.65
N GLU A 54 21.32 13.41 6.31
CA GLU A 54 21.83 14.45 7.21
C GLU A 54 20.90 14.70 8.40
N SER A 55 19.58 14.66 8.21
CA SER A 55 18.59 14.82 9.27
C SER A 55 18.61 13.68 10.30
N MET A 56 19.11 12.50 9.92
CA MET A 56 19.23 11.34 10.81
C MET A 56 20.62 11.21 11.45
N MET A 57 21.68 11.72 10.83
CA MET A 57 23.02 11.78 11.42
C MET A 57 23.13 12.80 12.56
N ALA A 58 22.16 13.70 12.69
CA ALA A 58 22.01 14.57 13.87
C ALA A 58 21.55 13.83 15.13
N CYS A 59 21.20 12.53 15.04
CA CYS A 59 20.87 11.71 16.21
C CYS A 59 22.15 11.26 16.93
N PRO A 60 22.31 11.58 18.24
CA PRO A 60 23.59 11.47 18.95
C PRO A 60 24.10 10.04 19.22
N ASN A 61 23.43 9.00 18.73
CA ASN A 61 23.75 7.58 19.00
C ASN A 61 23.97 6.75 17.72
N THR A 62 24.59 7.30 16.68
CA THR A 62 24.90 6.52 15.47
C THR A 62 26.37 6.10 15.47
N SER A 63 26.64 4.90 15.98
CA SER A 63 27.92 4.20 15.82
C SER A 63 28.16 3.83 14.34
N GLU A 64 29.42 3.57 13.98
CA GLU A 64 29.87 3.24 12.61
C GLU A 64 29.11 2.07 11.94
N GLU A 65 28.40 1.23 12.69
CA GLU A 65 27.50 0.18 12.17
C GLU A 65 26.29 0.74 11.39
N PHE A 66 25.83 1.96 11.74
CA PHE A 66 24.67 2.59 11.11
C PHE A 66 24.91 2.91 9.62
N ASP A 67 26.16 3.17 9.24
CA ASP A 67 26.52 3.59 7.88
C ASP A 67 26.44 2.44 6.86
N SER A 68 26.62 1.19 7.31
CA SER A 68 26.50 0.00 6.45
C SER A 68 25.05 -0.49 6.29
N GLY A 69 24.21 -0.29 7.32
CA GLY A 69 22.82 -0.76 7.34
C GLY A 69 21.81 0.23 6.74
N TYR A 70 22.11 1.53 6.76
CA TYR A 70 21.18 2.58 6.32
C TYR A 70 20.78 2.47 4.86
N GLY A 71 21.75 2.33 3.95
CA GLY A 71 21.46 2.21 2.52
C GLY A 71 20.61 0.97 2.20
N VAL A 72 20.83 -0.12 2.94
CA VAL A 72 20.07 -1.36 2.82
C VAL A 72 18.65 -1.17 3.36
N ALA A 73 18.48 -0.58 4.54
CA ALA A 73 17.17 -0.31 5.13
C ALA A 73 16.32 0.66 4.29
N VAL A 74 16.91 1.74 3.80
CA VAL A 74 16.24 2.70 2.89
C VAL A 74 15.78 2.00 1.61
N LYS A 75 16.63 1.14 1.03
CA LYS A 75 16.28 0.37 -0.17
C LYS A 75 15.13 -0.61 0.10
N HIS A 76 15.13 -1.30 1.24
CA HIS A 76 14.04 -2.19 1.62
C HIS A 76 12.73 -1.44 1.88
N CYS A 77 12.77 -0.31 2.59
CA CYS A 77 11.60 0.53 2.84
C CYS A 77 11.05 1.08 1.53
N ARG A 78 11.90 1.61 0.65
CA ARG A 78 11.49 2.08 -0.68
C ARG A 78 10.81 0.97 -1.48
N ALA A 79 11.45 -0.20 -1.58
CA ALA A 79 10.91 -1.34 -2.31
C ALA A 79 9.55 -1.79 -1.74
N ALA A 80 9.37 -1.80 -0.42
CA ALA A 80 8.11 -2.17 0.21
C ALA A 80 7.00 -1.13 -0.05
N ILE A 81 7.33 0.16 -0.06
CA ILE A 81 6.38 1.25 -0.33
C ILE A 81 6.00 1.29 -1.81
N GLU A 82 6.96 1.14 -2.72
CA GLU A 82 6.72 1.05 -4.16
C GLU A 82 5.93 -0.21 -4.53
N ALA A 83 6.21 -1.36 -3.90
CA ALA A 83 5.40 -2.58 -4.05
C ALA A 83 3.98 -2.43 -3.50
N ALA A 84 3.78 -1.51 -2.56
CA ALA A 84 2.48 -1.08 -2.12
C ALA A 84 1.83 -0.08 -3.09
N GLY A 85 2.42 0.23 -4.25
CA GLY A 85 1.86 1.10 -5.29
C GLY A 85 1.86 2.58 -4.92
N VAL A 86 2.78 3.00 -4.03
CA VAL A 86 2.95 4.38 -3.59
C VAL A 86 4.27 4.90 -4.14
N THR A 87 4.25 6.12 -4.67
CA THR A 87 5.45 6.74 -5.24
C THR A 87 6.35 7.27 -4.11
N VAL A 88 7.64 6.96 -4.15
CA VAL A 88 8.63 7.43 -3.16
C VAL A 88 9.54 8.46 -3.81
N ARG A 89 9.74 9.61 -3.14
CA ARG A 89 10.74 10.62 -3.52
C ARG A 89 11.79 10.79 -2.42
N GLY A 90 12.99 11.20 -2.83
CA GLY A 90 14.18 11.25 -1.98
C GLY A 90 15.24 10.27 -2.46
#